data_AF-A0A6V7YD68-F1
#
_entry.id   AF-A0A6V7YD68-F1
#
_cell.length_a   1.000
_cell.length_b   1.000
_cell.length_c   1.000
_cell.angle_alpha   90.00
_cell.angle_beta   90.00
_cell.angle_gamma   90.00
#
_symmetry.space_group_name_H-M   'P 1'
#
loop_
_entity.id
_entity.type
_entity.pdbx_description
1 polymer ?
#
loop_
_entity_poly.entity_id
_entity_poly.type
_entity_poly.pdbx_seq_one_letter_code
_entity_poly.pdbx_strand_id
1 'polypeptide(L)'
;MKDGKYMYKTECRSYLEGSSRPASTLWVNMTNRGGKSAKTATGQKIVAIIPYIKQEINVIILFRALGFVSDRDILEHIIYDFDDQEMMELLKPSLDEAFVVQVIFLFLAD
;
A
#
# COMPACT_ATOMS: atom_id res chain seq x y z
N MET A 1 -1.47 12.57 -23.73
CA MET A 1 -0.64 12.52 -22.51
C MET A 1 -0.31 11.07 -22.25
N LYS A 2 0.97 10.68 -22.12
CA LYS A 2 1.32 9.27 -21.85
C LYS A 2 0.74 8.91 -20.48
N ASP A 3 -0.16 7.92 -20.43
CA ASP A 3 -0.66 7.38 -19.17
C ASP A 3 0.52 6.99 -18.29
N GLY A 4 0.67 7.69 -17.17
CA GLY A 4 1.71 7.40 -16.19
C GLY A 4 1.45 6.05 -15.52
N LYS A 5 2.49 5.49 -14.89
CA LYS A 5 2.40 4.24 -14.12
C LYS A 5 1.29 4.26 -13.03
N TYR A 6 0.96 5.44 -12.51
CA TYR A 6 -0.01 5.62 -11.44
C TYR A 6 -1.15 6.52 -11.91
N MET A 7 -2.36 6.16 -11.49
CA MET A 7 -3.57 6.95 -11.70
C MET A 7 -3.66 8.06 -10.66
N TYR A 8 -3.39 7.73 -9.39
CA TYR A 8 -3.33 8.70 -8.30
C TYR A 8 -1.97 8.65 -7.64
N LYS A 9 -1.49 9.82 -7.23
CA LYS A 9 -0.23 9.99 -6.51
C LYS A 9 -0.44 10.84 -5.28
N THR A 10 0.09 10.37 -4.16
CA THR A 10 0.09 11.11 -2.91
C THR A 10 1.49 11.13 -2.35
N GLU A 11 1.95 12.33 -1.96
CA GLU A 11 3.26 12.56 -1.36
C GLU A 11 3.08 13.04 0.08
N CYS A 12 3.85 12.47 1.00
CA CYS A 12 3.98 12.93 2.38
C CYS A 12 5.44 13.21 2.68
N ARG A 13 5.76 14.41 3.15
CA ARG A 13 7.11 14.80 3.58
C ARG A 13 7.11 15.04 5.06
N SER A 14 7.98 14.33 5.77
CA SER A 14 8.15 14.44 7.21
C SER A 14 9.49 15.10 7.52
N TYR A 15 9.50 15.92 8.56
CA TYR A 15 10.70 16.58 9.07
C TYR A 15 10.78 16.37 10.57
N LEU A 16 11.96 15.99 11.04
CA LEU A 16 12.20 15.80 12.47
C LEU A 16 12.53 17.15 13.10
N GLU A 17 11.74 17.55 14.09
CA GLU A 17 11.95 18.81 14.81
C GLU A 17 13.34 18.86 15.45
N GLY A 18 14.06 19.96 15.28
CA GLY A 18 15.41 20.15 15.83
C GLY A 18 16.53 19.35 15.15
N SER A 19 16.25 18.65 14.04
CA SER A 19 17.24 17.83 13.34
C SER A 19 17.71 18.46 12.02
N SER A 20 19.01 18.39 11.74
CA SER A 20 19.58 18.80 10.44
C SER A 20 19.37 17.76 9.32
N ARG A 21 18.77 16.60 9.63
CA ARG A 21 18.46 15.59 8.62
C ARG A 21 17.48 16.15 7.57
N PRO A 22 17.66 15.84 6.29
CA PRO A 22 16.75 16.26 5.25
C PRO A 22 15.36 15.65 5.47
N ALA A 23 14.33 16.30 4.90
CA ALA A 23 12.98 15.79 4.93
C ALA A 23 12.90 14.37 4.33
N SER A 24 12.17 13.49 5.02
CA SER A 24 11.93 12.12 4.61
C SER A 24 10.62 12.06 3.83
N THR A 25 10.69 11.62 2.57
CA THR A 25 9.54 11.59 1.65
C THR A 25 9.00 10.18 1.49
N LEU A 26 7.72 10.00 1.82
CA LEU A 26 6.92 8.81 1.53
C LEU A 26 5.95 9.09 0.39
N TRP A 27 5.76 8.13 -0.51
CA TRP A 27 4.68 8.17 -1.49
C TRP A 27 3.71 7.02 -1.29
N VAL A 28 2.43 7.29 -1.46
CA VAL A 28 1.39 6.26 -1.54
C VAL A 28 0.61 6.52 -2.82
N ASN A 29 0.69 5.60 -3.77
CA ASN A 29 0.19 5.79 -5.12
C ASN A 29 -0.76 4.65 -5.49
N MET A 30 -1.81 4.98 -6.24
CA MET A 30 -2.69 3.98 -6.84
C MET A 30 -2.22 3.70 -8.27
N THR A 31 -1.91 2.44 -8.56
CA THR A 31 -1.51 2.04 -9.91
C THR A 31 -2.67 2.20 -10.88
N ASN A 32 -2.34 2.42 -12.16
CA ASN A 32 -3.34 2.32 -13.19
C ASN A 32 -3.87 0.87 -13.28
N ARG A 33 -5.07 0.67 -13.86
CA ARG A 33 -5.56 -0.68 -14.15
C ARG A 33 -4.58 -1.37 -15.10
N GLY A 34 -4.06 -2.54 -14.73
CA GLY A 34 -3.17 -3.30 -15.59
C GLY A 34 -3.93 -3.85 -16.80
N GLY A 35 -3.38 -3.71 -18.01
CA GLY A 35 -3.80 -4.46 -19.21
C GLY A 35 -5.10 -4.00 -19.91
N LYS A 36 -5.02 -3.84 -21.25
CA LYS A 36 -6.19 -3.60 -22.14
C LYS A 36 -7.07 -4.84 -22.37
N SER A 37 -6.80 -5.96 -21.69
CA SER A 37 -7.49 -7.23 -21.89
C SER A 37 -7.90 -7.85 -20.56
N ALA A 38 -9.17 -8.24 -20.46
CA ALA A 38 -9.81 -8.75 -19.25
C ALA A 38 -9.13 -10.00 -18.65
N LYS A 39 -8.31 -10.73 -19.40
CA LYS A 39 -7.60 -11.94 -18.94
C LYS A 39 -6.29 -11.66 -18.20
N THR A 40 -5.79 -10.43 -18.19
CA THR A 40 -4.53 -10.04 -17.52
C THR A 40 -4.70 -8.77 -16.70
N ALA A 41 -5.96 -8.44 -16.37
CA ALA A 41 -6.29 -7.24 -15.64
C ALA A 41 -5.86 -7.37 -14.18
N THR A 42 -4.61 -7.00 -13.88
CA THR A 42 -4.19 -6.77 -12.50
C THR A 42 -4.99 -5.56 -12.01
N GLY A 43 -5.79 -5.76 -10.96
CA GLY A 43 -6.62 -4.71 -10.38
C GLY A 43 -5.80 -3.49 -9.96
N GLN A 44 -6.47 -2.35 -9.77
CA GLN A 44 -5.81 -1.17 -9.21
C GLN A 44 -5.34 -1.51 -7.82
N LYS A 45 -4.07 -1.24 -7.54
CA LYS A 45 -3.47 -1.52 -6.24
C LYS A 45 -2.82 -0.28 -5.66
N ILE A 46 -2.76 -0.26 -4.34
CA ILE A 46 -2.14 0.82 -3.59
C ILE A 46 -0.73 0.38 -3.21
N VAL A 47 0.25 1.14 -3.68
CA VAL A 47 1.68 0.88 -3.45
C VAL A 47 2.33 2.05 -2.74
N ALA A 48 3.22 1.74 -1.81
CA ALA A 48 4.04 2.69 -1.09
C ALA A 48 5.47 2.70 -1.63
N ILE A 49 6.06 3.91 -1.72
CA ILE A 49 7.49 4.12 -1.95
C ILE A 49 8.05 4.74 -0.68
N ILE A 50 8.94 4.00 -0.04
CA ILE A 50 9.57 4.36 1.23
C ILE A 50 11.01 4.80 0.94
N PRO A 51 11.53 5.82 1.64
CA PRO A 51 12.94 6.18 1.57
C PRO A 51 13.86 4.96 1.69
N TYR A 52 14.94 4.95 0.91
CA TYR A 52 15.96 3.89 0.89
C TYR A 52 15.53 2.52 0.34
N ILE A 53 14.25 2.33 0.00
CA ILE A 53 13.77 1.12 -0.66
C ILE A 53 13.63 1.37 -2.16
N LYS A 54 14.25 0.51 -2.98
CA LYS A 54 14.24 0.63 -4.45
C LYS A 54 12.95 0.14 -5.10
N GLN A 55 12.26 -0.78 -4.45
CA GLN A 55 11.05 -1.40 -4.96
C GLN A 55 9.81 -0.82 -4.27
N GLU A 56 8.72 -0.73 -5.00
CA GLU A 56 7.41 -0.42 -4.43
C GLU A 56 6.91 -1.60 -3.60
N ILE A 57 6.29 -1.28 -2.46
CA ILE A 57 5.72 -2.27 -1.55
C ILE A 57 4.21 -2.08 -1.53
N ASN A 58 3.43 -3.17 -1.56
CA ASN A 58 1.98 -3.11 -1.40
C ASN A 58 1.63 -2.60 0.01
N VAL A 59 0.64 -1.71 0.11
CA VAL A 59 0.26 -1.08 1.39
C VAL A 59 -0.13 -2.11 2.46
N ILE A 60 -0.77 -3.22 2.10
CA ILE A 60 -1.18 -4.28 3.04
C ILE A 60 0.04 -4.95 3.66
N ILE A 61 1.08 -5.23 2.87
CA ILE A 61 2.34 -5.80 3.36
C ILE A 61 3.01 -4.84 4.35
N LEU A 62 2.91 -3.53 4.10
CA LEU A 62 3.46 -2.52 5.00
C LEU A 62 2.74 -2.52 6.35
N PHE A 63 1.41 -2.57 6.38
CA PHE A 63 0.65 -2.69 7.63
C PHE A 63 0.98 -3.98 8.39
N ARG A 64 1.10 -5.11 7.69
CA ARG A 64 1.55 -6.37 8.30
C ARG A 64 2.96 -6.25 8.89
N ALA A 65 3.86 -5.55 8.22
CA ALA A 65 5.21 -5.29 8.74
C ALA A 65 5.23 -4.35 9.96
N LEU A 66 4.20 -3.52 10.14
CA LEU A 66 4.02 -2.67 11.34
C LEU A 66 3.42 -3.44 12.52
N GLY A 67 2.95 -4.68 12.33
CA GLY A 67 2.42 -5.54 13.38
C GLY A 67 0.92 -5.85 13.30
N PHE A 68 0.22 -5.36 12.27
CA PHE A 68 -1.20 -5.69 12.07
C PHE A 68 -1.33 -7.05 11.39
N VAL A 69 -1.71 -8.08 12.15
CA VAL A 69 -1.83 -9.47 11.63
C VAL A 69 -3.20 -9.71 10.97
N SER A 70 -4.25 -9.08 11.49
CA SER A 70 -5.63 -9.24 11.04
C SER A 70 -5.94 -8.29 9.88
N ASP A 71 -6.47 -8.83 8.78
CA ASP A 71 -6.92 -8.03 7.64
C ASP A 71 -8.00 -7.02 8.05
N ARG A 72 -8.87 -7.41 8.99
CA ARG A 72 -9.89 -6.53 9.54
C ARG A 72 -9.25 -5.32 10.22
N ASP A 73 -8.21 -5.50 11.02
CA ASP A 73 -7.56 -4.40 11.74
C ASP A 73 -6.90 -3.44 10.75
N ILE A 74 -6.31 -3.96 9.67
CA ILE A 74 -5.77 -3.15 8.57
C ILE A 74 -6.89 -2.33 7.91
N LEU A 75 -8.02 -2.98 7.62
CA LEU A 75 -9.18 -2.32 7.03
C LEU A 75 -9.73 -1.23 7.94
N GLU A 76 -9.85 -1.45 9.25
CA GLU A 76 -10.32 -0.45 10.24
C GLU A 76 -9.40 0.78 10.30
N HIS A 77 -8.11 0.65 9.96
CA HIS A 77 -7.16 1.78 9.91
C HIS A 77 -7.21 2.57 8.60
N ILE A 78 -7.73 2.00 7.52
CA ILE A 78 -7.79 2.64 6.20
C ILE A 78 -9.20 3.16 5.90
N ILE A 79 -10.22 2.37 6.24
CA ILE A 79 -11.62 2.57 5.93
C ILE A 79 -12.38 2.77 7.24
N TYR A 80 -12.93 3.97 7.43
CA TYR A 80 -13.67 4.30 8.65
C TYR A 80 -15.11 3.78 8.65
N ASP A 81 -15.68 3.51 7.48
CA ASP A 81 -17.05 3.01 7.29
C ASP A 81 -17.05 1.77 6.39
N PHE A 82 -17.40 0.61 6.94
CA PHE A 82 -17.43 -0.65 6.21
C PHE A 82 -18.66 -0.85 5.32
N ASP A 83 -19.65 0.04 5.44
CA ASP A 83 -20.79 0.05 4.52
C ASP A 83 -20.44 0.77 3.19
N ASP A 84 -19.29 1.46 3.11
CA ASP A 84 -18.74 2.00 1.87
C ASP A 84 -18.16 0.88 0.98
N GLN A 85 -19.04 0.29 0.18
CA GLN A 85 -18.69 -0.77 -0.75
C GLN A 85 -17.69 -0.32 -1.83
N GLU A 86 -17.69 0.95 -2.24
CA GLU A 86 -16.78 1.46 -3.26
C GLU A 86 -15.33 1.45 -2.73
N MET A 87 -15.13 1.92 -1.50
CA MET A 87 -13.81 1.92 -0.86
C MET A 87 -13.30 0.49 -0.60
N MET A 88 -14.19 -0.40 -0.17
CA MET A 88 -13.88 -1.82 0.04
C MET A 88 -13.46 -2.51 -1.26
N GLU A 89 -14.14 -2.23 -2.37
CA GLU A 89 -13.81 -2.78 -3.69
C GLU A 89 -12.46 -2.29 -4.23
N LEU A 90 -12.07 -1.03 -3.95
CA LEU A 90 -10.78 -0.49 -4.35
C LEU A 90 -9.60 -1.14 -3.64
N LEU A 91 -9.79 -1.57 -2.39
CA LEU A 91 -8.70 -2.13 -1.58
C LEU A 91 -8.53 -3.64 -1.78
N LYS A 92 -9.59 -4.33 -2.22
CA LYS A 92 -9.63 -5.78 -2.43
C LYS A 92 -8.48 -6.32 -3.30
N PRO A 93 -8.11 -5.74 -4.46
CA PRO A 93 -6.97 -6.22 -5.24
C PRO A 93 -5.63 -6.14 -4.50
N SER A 94 -5.48 -5.17 -3.60
CA SER A 94 -4.27 -5.02 -2.79
C SER A 94 -4.19 -6.09 -1.70
N LEU A 95 -5.32 -6.47 -1.11
CA LEU A 95 -5.43 -7.58 -0.15
C LEU A 95 -5.14 -8.94 -0.81
N ASP A 96 -5.76 -9.22 -1.96
CA ASP A 96 -5.60 -10.48 -2.68
C ASP A 96 -4.13 -10.75 -3.07
N GLU A 97 -3.41 -9.72 -3.52
CA GLU A 97 -1.98 -9.82 -3.85
C GLU A 97 -1.10 -10.05 -2.60
N ALA A 98 -1.44 -9.40 -1.49
CA ALA A 98 -0.70 -9.52 -0.24
C ALA A 98 -1.03 -10.80 0.54
N PHE A 99 -2.03 -11.59 0.10
CA PHE A 99 -2.49 -12.79 0.80
C PHE A 99 -1.36 -13.78 1.09
N VAL A 100 -0.37 -13.90 0.21
CA VAL A 100 0.77 -14.83 0.37
C VAL A 100 1.65 -14.49 1.59
N VAL A 101 1.64 -13.24 2.04
CA VAL A 101 2.52 -12.74 3.11
C VAL A 101 1.75 -12.65 4.43
N GLN A 102 1.36 -13.77 5.02
CA GLN A 102 0.52 -13.77 6.23
C GLN A 102 1.30 -13.58 7.54
N VAL A 103 2.57 -13.98 7.58
CA VAL A 103 3.36 -13.99 8.82
C VAL A 103 4.85 -13.83 8.51
N ILE A 104 5.39 -12.61 8.59
CA ILE A 104 6.85 -12.38 8.52
C ILE A 104 7.48 -12.29 9.92
N PHE A 105 6.72 -12.03 10.98
CA PHE A 105 7.29 -11.78 12.30
C PHE A 105 7.42 -12.99 13.24
N LEU A 106 6.86 -14.16 12.93
CA LEU A 106 7.06 -15.37 13.75
C LEU A 106 8.32 -16.18 13.38
N PHE A 107 9.07 -15.82 12.34
CA PHE A 107 10.28 -16.56 11.93
C PHE A 107 11.60 -15.95 12.41
N LEU A 108 11.57 -14.84 13.17
CA LEU A 108 12.78 -14.20 13.73
C LEU A 108 12.82 -14.17 15.26
N ALA A 109 11.86 -14.82 15.92
CA ALA A 109 11.77 -14.87 17.38
C ALA A 109 12.10 -16.26 17.99
N ASP A 110 12.50 -17.23 17.17
CA ASP A 110 13.05 -18.53 17.59
C ASP A 110 14.42 -18.77 16.93
#